data_AF-A0A2N2RB71-F1
#
_entry.id   AF-A0A2N2RB71-F1
#
_cell.length_a   1.000
_cell.length_b   1.000
_cell.length_c   1.000
_cell.angle_alpha   90.00
_cell.angle_beta   90.00
_cell.angle_gamma   90.00
#
_symmetry.space_group_name_H-M   'P 1'
#
loop_
_entity.id
_entity.type
_entity.pdbx_description
1 polymer ?
#
loop_
_entity_poly.entity_id
_entity_poly.type
_entity_poly.pdbx_seq_one_letter_code
_entity_poly.pdbx_strand_id
1 'polypeptide(L)'
;MAADLKKIRVQIDGLKAEIAKVNSALPPVDEQVALLRGYLVSLTEPYQRFMSLAAGVVSRGVTINELINNIPPSRLPIHALGIGLAAHNVDNVIEQVLERAKAEDNGALRLSTDDREDRLAELRSELYMAELAEEAALDGAERRPGANSACVLGIPLAAALEIDERNQNNYLLSGKW
;
A
#
# COMPACT_ATOMS: atom_id res chain seq x y z
N MET A 1 -25.79 33.66 2.62
CA MET A 1 -24.40 33.88 3.07
C MET A 1 -24.03 32.99 4.25
N ALA A 2 -24.47 33.24 5.50
CA ALA A 2 -24.07 32.38 6.64
C ALA A 2 -24.51 30.90 6.53
N ALA A 3 -25.69 30.62 5.96
CA ALA A 3 -26.17 29.26 5.73
C ALA A 3 -25.40 28.51 4.63
N ASP A 4 -24.85 29.25 3.67
CA ASP A 4 -24.08 28.70 2.55
C ASP A 4 -22.66 28.35 3.00
N LEU A 5 -22.03 29.22 3.81
CA LEU A 5 -20.73 28.96 4.42
C LEU A 5 -20.74 27.71 5.31
N LYS A 6 -21.82 27.50 6.09
CA LYS A 6 -21.96 26.29 6.92
C LYS A 6 -22.02 25.01 6.08
N LYS A 7 -22.73 25.03 4.95
CA LYS A 7 -22.80 23.88 4.03
C LYS A 7 -21.45 23.58 3.39
N ILE A 8 -20.74 24.62 2.94
CA ILE A 8 -19.40 24.48 2.35
C ILE A 8 -18.43 23.86 3.36
N ARG A 9 -18.44 24.31 4.63
CA ARG A 9 -17.60 23.73 5.68
C ARG A 9 -17.88 22.26 5.94
N VAL A 10 -19.16 21.87 6.01
CA VAL A 10 -19.55 20.45 6.14
C VAL A 10 -19.07 19.63 4.95
N GLN A 11 -19.16 20.16 3.73
CA GLN A 11 -18.64 19.51 2.53
C GLN A 11 -17.13 19.33 2.60
N ILE A 12 -16.38 20.38 2.98
CA ILE A 12 -14.93 20.34 3.13
C ILE A 12 -14.51 19.29 4.16
N ASP A 13 -15.16 19.24 5.32
CA ASP A 13 -14.84 18.27 6.36
C ASP A 13 -15.18 16.84 5.92
N GLY A 14 -16.26 16.66 5.15
CA GLY A 14 -16.59 15.39 4.48
C GLY A 14 -15.52 14.94 3.49
N LEU A 15 -15.05 15.85 2.63
CA LEU A 15 -13.97 15.58 1.67
C LEU A 15 -12.66 15.21 2.38
N LYS A 16 -12.30 15.90 3.47
CA LYS A 16 -11.12 15.55 4.28
C LYS A 16 -11.25 14.16 4.90
N ALA A 17 -12.43 13.80 5.40
CA ALA A 17 -12.68 12.45 5.92
C ALA A 17 -12.60 11.38 4.83
N GLU A 18 -13.10 11.67 3.63
CA GLU A 18 -13.03 10.75 2.49
C GLU A 18 -11.58 10.56 2.00
N ILE A 19 -10.80 11.64 1.91
CA ILE A 19 -9.36 11.58 1.61
C ILE A 19 -8.63 10.71 2.62
N ALA A 20 -8.92 10.88 3.92
CA ALA A 20 -8.31 10.04 4.97
C ALA A 20 -8.68 8.55 4.78
N LYS A 21 -9.94 8.25 4.43
CA LYS A 21 -10.39 6.88 4.15
C LYS A 21 -9.69 6.28 2.94
N VAL A 22 -9.57 7.02 1.84
CA VAL A 22 -8.90 6.56 0.61
C VAL A 22 -7.40 6.38 0.83
N ASN A 23 -6.73 7.26 1.58
CA ASN A 23 -5.32 7.09 1.97
C ASN A 23 -5.09 5.80 2.77
N SER A 24 -6.06 5.42 3.60
CA SER A 24 -6.02 4.18 4.40
C SER A 24 -6.51 2.94 3.65
N ALA A 25 -6.86 3.06 2.36
CA ALA A 25 -7.34 1.93 1.57
C ALA A 25 -6.25 0.86 1.44
N LEU A 26 -6.66 -0.39 1.61
CA LEU A 26 -5.78 -1.54 1.42
C LEU A 26 -5.74 -1.94 -0.06
N PRO A 27 -4.66 -2.58 -0.54
CA PRO A 27 -4.69 -3.13 -1.89
C PRO A 27 -5.75 -4.24 -2.04
N PRO A 28 -6.19 -4.52 -3.29
CA PRO A 28 -7.06 -5.63 -3.60
C PRO A 28 -6.49 -6.96 -3.10
N VAL A 29 -7.38 -7.89 -2.76
CA VAL A 29 -6.99 -9.21 -2.23
C VAL A 29 -6.11 -9.95 -3.24
N ASP A 30 -6.42 -9.86 -4.53
CA ASP A 30 -5.68 -10.56 -5.58
C ASP A 30 -4.23 -10.08 -5.71
N GLU A 31 -3.98 -8.77 -5.57
CA GLU A 31 -2.63 -8.21 -5.55
C GLU A 31 -1.85 -8.71 -4.33
N GLN A 32 -2.48 -8.71 -3.14
CA GLN A 32 -1.87 -9.22 -1.91
C GLN A 32 -1.56 -10.72 -2.00
N VAL A 33 -2.45 -11.50 -2.63
CA VAL A 33 -2.24 -12.93 -2.88
C VAL A 33 -1.10 -13.15 -3.87
N ALA A 34 -1.01 -12.33 -4.93
CA ALA A 34 0.08 -12.42 -5.90
C ALA A 34 1.44 -12.13 -5.25
N LEU A 35 1.52 -11.11 -4.40
CA LEU A 35 2.73 -10.79 -3.62
C LEU A 35 3.10 -11.91 -2.66
N LEU A 36 2.13 -12.42 -1.89
CA LEU A 36 2.33 -13.53 -0.96
C LEU A 36 2.81 -14.78 -1.72
N ARG A 37 2.19 -15.10 -2.84
CA ARG A 37 2.58 -16.22 -3.70
C ARG A 37 4.02 -16.08 -4.19
N GLY A 38 4.38 -14.90 -4.70
CA GLY A 38 5.75 -14.60 -5.13
C GLY A 38 6.77 -14.80 -4.01
N TYR A 39 6.44 -14.31 -2.81
CA TYR A 39 7.27 -14.50 -1.62
C TYR A 39 7.41 -15.98 -1.23
N LEU A 40 6.31 -16.73 -1.15
CA LEU A 40 6.33 -18.17 -0.83
C LEU A 40 7.13 -18.98 -1.86
N VAL A 41 6.98 -18.68 -3.15
CA VAL A 41 7.78 -19.31 -4.22
C VAL A 41 9.27 -19.00 -4.03
N SER A 42 9.63 -17.74 -3.73
CA SER A 42 11.03 -17.35 -3.49
C SER A 42 11.68 -18.12 -2.33
N LEU A 43 10.89 -18.52 -1.33
CA LEU A 43 11.35 -19.32 -0.19
C LEU A 43 11.54 -20.80 -0.56
N THR A 44 10.80 -21.30 -1.54
CA THR A 44 10.94 -22.69 -2.03
C THR A 44 12.07 -22.87 -3.04
N GLU A 45 12.49 -21.82 -3.73
CA GLU A 45 13.53 -21.89 -4.77
C GLU A 45 14.87 -22.45 -4.24
N PRO A 46 15.41 -22.01 -3.09
CA PRO A 46 16.62 -22.62 -2.52
C PRO A 46 16.47 -24.11 -2.26
N TYR A 47 15.31 -24.55 -1.77
CA TYR A 47 15.04 -25.97 -1.54
C TYR A 47 15.00 -26.76 -2.86
N GLN A 48 14.35 -26.26 -3.90
CA GLN A 48 14.34 -26.91 -5.22
C GLN A 48 15.74 -27.02 -5.82
N ARG A 49 16.56 -25.96 -5.69
CA ARG A 49 17.97 -25.99 -6.11
C ARG A 49 18.76 -27.03 -5.33
N PHE A 50 18.56 -27.12 -4.01
CA PHE A 50 19.17 -28.16 -3.18
C PHE A 50 18.77 -29.57 -3.63
N MET A 51 17.47 -29.83 -3.85
CA MET A 51 16.99 -31.12 -4.34
C MET A 51 17.58 -31.49 -5.69
N SER A 52 17.75 -30.51 -6.59
CA SER A 52 18.39 -30.71 -7.89
C SER A 52 19.87 -31.08 -7.76
N LEU A 53 20.61 -30.43 -6.85
CA LEU A 53 21.99 -30.78 -6.54
C LEU A 53 22.09 -32.18 -5.91
N ALA A 54 21.23 -32.50 -4.95
CA ALA A 54 21.19 -33.81 -4.30
C ALA A 54 20.88 -34.93 -5.32
N ALA A 55 19.92 -34.71 -6.22
CA ALA A 55 19.64 -35.63 -7.32
C ALA A 55 20.85 -35.77 -8.27
N GLY A 56 21.58 -34.68 -8.53
CA GLY A 56 22.84 -34.69 -9.28
C GLY A 56 23.93 -35.53 -8.61
N VAL A 57 24.07 -35.42 -7.29
CA VAL A 57 25.00 -36.24 -6.49
C VAL A 57 24.68 -37.72 -6.62
N VAL A 58 23.41 -38.09 -6.46
CA VAL A 58 22.95 -39.49 -6.58
C VAL A 58 23.13 -40.04 -7.98
N SER A 59 22.83 -39.24 -9.02
CA SER A 59 22.85 -39.70 -10.41
C SER A 59 24.23 -39.68 -11.08
N ARG A 60 25.14 -38.79 -10.66
CA ARG A 60 26.45 -38.59 -11.29
C ARG A 60 27.63 -39.06 -10.44
N GLY A 61 27.40 -39.55 -9.22
CA GLY A 61 28.47 -40.07 -8.34
C GLY A 61 29.37 -38.97 -7.76
N VAL A 62 28.83 -37.78 -7.55
CA VAL A 62 29.53 -36.65 -6.92
C VAL A 62 29.69 -36.90 -5.41
N THR A 63 30.66 -36.28 -4.74
CA THR A 63 30.89 -36.52 -3.31
C THR A 63 29.90 -35.77 -2.41
N ILE A 64 29.50 -36.39 -1.28
CA ILE A 64 28.65 -35.76 -0.25
C ILE A 64 29.26 -34.44 0.27
N ASN A 65 30.59 -34.32 0.25
CA ASN A 65 31.29 -33.10 0.64
C ASN A 65 30.95 -31.91 -0.27
N GLU A 66 30.70 -32.12 -1.56
CA GLU A 66 30.26 -31.04 -2.45
C GLU A 66 28.84 -30.56 -2.13
N LEU A 67 27.97 -31.43 -1.65
CA LEU A 67 26.63 -31.04 -1.18
C LEU A 67 26.73 -30.19 0.10
N ILE A 68 27.53 -30.64 1.08
CA ILE A 68 27.70 -29.97 2.37
C ILE A 68 28.37 -28.60 2.21
N ASN A 69 29.38 -28.50 1.36
CA ASN A 69 30.10 -27.24 1.13
C ASN A 69 29.27 -26.19 0.38
N ASN A 70 28.20 -26.59 -0.31
CA ASN A 70 27.31 -25.68 -1.05
C ASN A 70 26.14 -25.13 -0.22
N ILE A 71 25.94 -25.60 1.02
CA ILE A 71 24.85 -25.15 1.90
C ILE A 71 25.47 -24.51 3.13
N PRO A 72 25.65 -23.17 3.13
CA PRO A 72 26.11 -22.50 4.33
C PRO A 72 25.08 -22.70 5.47
N PRO A 73 25.53 -22.88 6.72
CA PRO A 73 24.64 -23.10 7.87
C PRO A 73 23.56 -22.02 8.03
N SER A 74 23.87 -20.79 7.62
CA SER A 74 22.94 -19.64 7.63
C SER A 74 21.72 -19.82 6.72
N ARG A 75 21.75 -20.73 5.73
CA ARG A 75 20.63 -21.01 4.83
C ARG A 75 19.76 -22.19 5.26
N LEU A 76 20.16 -22.94 6.29
CA LEU A 76 19.40 -24.09 6.79
C LEU A 76 17.95 -23.74 7.18
N PRO A 77 17.66 -22.60 7.84
CA PRO A 77 16.28 -22.23 8.14
C PRO A 77 15.42 -22.03 6.88
N ILE A 78 15.98 -21.43 5.83
CA ILE A 78 15.27 -21.19 4.56
C ILE A 78 14.98 -22.52 3.87
N HIS A 79 15.93 -23.45 3.86
CA HIS A 79 15.71 -24.79 3.31
C HIS A 79 14.66 -25.58 4.11
N ALA A 80 14.70 -25.52 5.45
CA ALA A 80 13.69 -26.15 6.31
C ALA A 80 12.28 -25.58 6.04
N LEU A 81 12.19 -24.27 5.85
CA LEU A 81 10.94 -23.60 5.51
C LEU A 81 10.45 -23.99 4.10
N GLY A 82 11.36 -24.07 3.13
CA GLY A 82 11.08 -24.55 1.77
C GLY A 82 10.59 -26.01 1.75
N ILE A 83 11.12 -26.88 2.61
CA ILE A 83 10.63 -28.26 2.79
C ILE A 83 9.19 -28.26 3.33
N GLY A 84 8.92 -27.48 4.38
CA GLY A 84 7.58 -27.36 4.94
C GLY A 84 6.57 -26.86 3.91
N LEU A 85 6.95 -25.85 3.12
CA LEU A 85 6.11 -25.33 2.04
C LEU A 85 5.90 -26.35 0.91
N ALA A 86 6.93 -27.11 0.53
CA ALA A 86 6.81 -28.17 -0.47
C ALA A 86 5.88 -29.31 0.00
N ALA A 87 5.91 -29.65 1.29
CA ALA A 87 5.03 -30.67 1.86
C ALA A 87 3.55 -30.26 1.87
N HIS A 88 3.27 -28.97 2.06
CA HIS A 88 1.91 -28.46 2.13
C HIS A 88 1.37 -27.92 0.81
N ASN A 89 2.22 -27.70 -0.21
CA ASN A 89 1.93 -26.98 -1.45
C ASN A 89 1.56 -25.49 -1.21
N VAL A 90 2.15 -24.60 -1.99
CA VAL A 90 1.93 -23.14 -1.90
C VAL A 90 0.44 -22.79 -2.09
N ASP A 91 -0.25 -23.50 -2.99
CA ASP A 91 -1.67 -23.26 -3.26
C ASP A 91 -2.56 -23.52 -2.04
N ASN A 92 -2.33 -24.62 -1.32
CA ASN A 92 -3.12 -24.94 -0.13
C ASN A 92 -2.87 -23.94 1.01
N VAL A 93 -1.64 -23.44 1.14
CA VAL A 93 -1.31 -22.40 2.13
C VAL A 93 -2.06 -21.11 1.80
N ILE A 94 -2.08 -20.71 0.53
CA ILE A 94 -2.81 -19.53 0.07
C ILE A 94 -4.32 -19.69 0.31
N GLU A 95 -4.88 -20.86 0.03
CA GLU A 95 -6.29 -21.15 0.27
C GLU A 95 -6.67 -21.00 1.75
N GLN A 96 -5.88 -21.58 2.66
CA GLN A 96 -6.11 -21.43 4.10
C GLN A 96 -5.96 -19.99 4.60
N VAL A 97 -5.00 -19.23 4.03
CA VAL A 97 -4.82 -17.81 4.34
C VAL A 97 -6.04 -17.02 3.86
N LEU A 98 -6.55 -17.30 2.67
CA LEU A 98 -7.75 -16.66 2.13
C LEU A 98 -9.00 -16.96 2.97
N GLU A 99 -9.17 -18.21 3.41
CA GLU A 99 -10.28 -18.59 4.29
C GLU A 99 -10.22 -17.84 5.63
N ARG A 100 -9.04 -17.74 6.25
CA ARG A 100 -8.88 -16.96 7.48
C ARG A 100 -9.08 -15.46 7.25
N ALA A 101 -8.55 -14.92 6.16
CA ALA A 101 -8.73 -13.51 5.82
C ALA A 101 -10.20 -13.14 5.60
N LYS A 102 -11.01 -14.05 5.04
CA LYS A 102 -12.47 -13.87 4.92
C LYS A 102 -13.16 -13.87 6.28
N ALA A 103 -12.71 -14.70 7.22
CA ALA A 103 -13.27 -14.75 8.57
C ALA A 103 -12.93 -13.49 9.40
N GLU A 104 -11.81 -12.84 9.09
CA GLU A 104 -11.33 -11.62 9.74
C GLU A 104 -11.69 -10.33 8.98
N ASP A 105 -12.48 -10.42 7.91
CA ASP A 105 -12.79 -9.28 7.06
C ASP A 105 -13.55 -8.20 7.84
N ASN A 106 -12.97 -7.00 7.86
CA ASN A 106 -13.49 -5.84 8.58
C ASN A 106 -14.20 -4.84 7.64
N GLY A 107 -14.36 -5.17 6.36
CA GLY A 107 -14.99 -4.30 5.38
C GLY A 107 -14.17 -3.04 5.07
N ALA A 108 -12.85 -3.08 5.28
CA ALA A 108 -11.96 -1.99 4.90
C ALA A 108 -12.06 -1.69 3.39
N LEU A 109 -11.96 -0.41 3.04
CA LEU A 109 -11.91 0.02 1.64
C LEU A 109 -10.69 -0.60 0.97
N ARG A 110 -10.89 -1.20 -0.21
CA ARG A 110 -9.82 -1.76 -1.02
C ARG A 110 -9.76 -1.08 -2.37
N LEU A 111 -8.59 -0.59 -2.73
CA LEU A 111 -8.32 0.10 -4.00
C LEU A 111 -6.93 -0.31 -4.48
N SER A 112 -6.76 -0.49 -5.79
CA SER A 112 -5.44 -0.64 -6.37
C SER A 112 -4.61 0.62 -6.14
N THR A 113 -3.30 0.55 -6.36
CA THR A 113 -2.42 1.73 -6.21
C THR A 113 -2.86 2.84 -7.15
N ASP A 114 -3.13 2.50 -8.42
CA ASP A 114 -3.56 3.44 -9.46
C ASP A 114 -4.94 4.04 -9.13
N ASP A 115 -5.94 3.21 -8.80
CA ASP A 115 -7.28 3.69 -8.46
C ASP A 115 -7.27 4.61 -7.23
N ARG A 116 -6.40 4.31 -6.27
CA ARG A 116 -6.23 5.13 -5.07
C ARG A 116 -5.62 6.48 -5.42
N GLU A 117 -4.60 6.50 -6.27
CA GLU A 117 -3.94 7.75 -6.72
C GLU A 117 -4.90 8.63 -7.52
N ASP A 118 -5.63 8.04 -8.47
CA ASP A 118 -6.66 8.73 -9.25
C ASP A 118 -7.74 9.31 -8.34
N ARG A 119 -8.27 8.50 -7.41
CA ARG A 119 -9.32 8.96 -6.49
C ARG A 119 -8.83 10.04 -5.54
N LEU A 120 -7.57 9.99 -5.09
CA LEU A 120 -6.98 11.04 -4.28
C LEU A 120 -6.81 12.34 -5.06
N ALA A 121 -6.41 12.26 -6.34
CA ALA A 121 -6.28 13.43 -7.20
C ALA A 121 -7.64 14.12 -7.41
N GLU A 122 -8.70 13.36 -7.68
CA GLU A 122 -10.07 13.85 -7.77
C GLU A 122 -10.51 14.55 -6.48
N LEU A 123 -10.38 13.87 -5.34
CA LEU A 123 -10.82 14.41 -4.04
C LEU A 123 -10.04 15.66 -3.62
N ARG A 124 -8.74 15.74 -3.95
CA ARG A 124 -7.91 16.93 -3.70
C ARG A 124 -8.34 18.12 -4.56
N SER A 125 -8.68 17.86 -5.82
CA SER A 125 -9.25 18.88 -6.71
C SER A 125 -10.58 19.40 -6.18
N GLU A 126 -11.49 18.50 -5.78
CA GLU A 126 -12.78 18.87 -5.17
C GLU A 126 -12.60 19.66 -3.87
N LEU A 127 -11.67 19.23 -3.01
CA LEU A 127 -11.35 19.92 -1.76
C LEU A 127 -10.84 21.34 -2.02
N TYR A 128 -9.91 21.50 -2.97
CA TYR A 128 -9.39 22.81 -3.36
C TYR A 128 -10.53 23.73 -3.84
N MET A 129 -11.41 23.23 -4.71
CA MET A 129 -12.53 24.03 -5.24
C MET A 129 -13.54 24.41 -4.15
N ALA A 130 -13.81 23.50 -3.21
CA ALA A 130 -14.69 23.78 -2.08
C ALA A 130 -14.09 24.83 -1.13
N GLU A 131 -12.78 24.77 -0.87
CA GLU A 131 -12.08 25.76 -0.05
C GLU A 131 -12.00 27.13 -0.74
N LEU A 132 -11.87 27.18 -2.08
CA LEU A 132 -11.96 28.43 -2.84
C LEU A 132 -13.37 29.04 -2.75
N ALA A 133 -14.42 28.20 -2.80
CA ALA A 133 -15.79 28.65 -2.59
C ALA A 133 -16.03 29.14 -1.16
N GLU A 134 -15.38 28.54 -0.16
CA GLU A 134 -15.39 29.03 1.22
C GLU A 134 -14.78 30.44 1.28
N GLU A 135 -13.61 30.64 0.67
CA GLU A 135 -12.92 31.94 0.62
C GLU A 135 -13.77 33.02 -0.05
N ALA A 136 -14.44 32.69 -1.16
CA ALA A 136 -15.36 33.63 -1.80
C ALA A 136 -16.60 33.96 -0.93
N ALA A 137 -17.02 33.04 -0.07
CA ALA A 137 -18.20 33.20 0.77
C ALA A 137 -17.92 33.84 2.15
N LEU A 138 -16.65 34.11 2.48
CA LEU A 138 -16.27 34.48 3.85
C LEU A 138 -16.75 35.86 4.30
N ASP A 139 -17.08 36.82 3.43
CA ASP A 139 -17.71 38.14 3.76
C ASP A 139 -17.26 38.79 5.11
N GLY A 140 -15.95 38.77 5.40
CA GLY A 140 -15.37 39.31 6.63
C GLY A 140 -15.45 38.41 7.88
N ALA A 141 -15.98 37.19 7.77
CA ALA A 141 -15.95 36.17 8.80
C ALA A 141 -14.56 35.54 8.98
N GLU A 142 -14.34 34.96 10.15
CA GLU A 142 -13.08 34.32 10.48
C GLU A 142 -12.88 33.01 9.67
N ARG A 143 -11.65 32.88 9.13
CA ARG A 143 -11.19 31.72 8.39
C ARG A 143 -11.07 30.49 9.29
N ARG A 144 -11.25 29.31 8.71
CA ARG A 144 -11.01 28.05 9.42
C ARG A 144 -9.51 27.84 9.66
N PRO A 145 -9.08 27.42 10.86
CA PRO A 145 -7.71 26.99 11.09
C PRO A 145 -7.41 25.75 10.22
N GLY A 146 -6.40 25.85 9.35
CA GLY A 146 -6.02 24.78 8.42
C GLY A 146 -6.71 24.80 7.05
N ALA A 147 -7.22 25.97 6.63
CA ALA A 147 -7.55 26.22 5.21
C ALA A 147 -6.27 26.14 4.36
N ASN A 148 -6.37 25.60 3.15
CA ASN A 148 -5.22 25.52 2.26
C ASN A 148 -4.75 26.92 1.84
N SER A 149 -3.50 27.24 2.16
CA SER A 149 -2.86 28.52 1.82
C SER A 149 -2.87 28.82 0.32
N ALA A 150 -2.84 27.80 -0.53
CA ALA A 150 -2.89 27.99 -1.98
C ALA A 150 -4.27 28.51 -2.44
N CYS A 151 -5.35 27.97 -1.87
CA CYS A 151 -6.72 28.47 -2.11
C CYS A 151 -6.85 29.92 -1.63
N VAL A 152 -6.35 30.19 -0.43
CA VAL A 152 -6.34 31.52 0.20
C VAL A 152 -5.61 32.57 -0.65
N LEU A 153 -4.49 32.19 -1.26
CA LEU A 153 -3.66 33.06 -2.09
C LEU A 153 -4.14 33.12 -3.55
N GLY A 154 -5.22 32.41 -3.91
CA GLY A 154 -5.75 32.37 -5.27
C GLY A 154 -4.79 31.73 -6.28
N ILE A 155 -3.89 30.85 -5.83
CA ILE A 155 -2.95 30.15 -6.70
C ILE A 155 -3.73 29.16 -7.57
N PRO A 156 -3.58 29.14 -8.91
CA PRO A 156 -4.32 28.21 -9.76
C PRO A 156 -4.20 26.75 -9.32
N LEU A 157 -5.30 25.99 -9.43
CA LEU A 157 -5.38 24.58 -9.00
C LEU A 157 -4.19 23.73 -9.48
N ALA A 158 -3.80 23.86 -10.74
CA ALA A 158 -2.67 23.11 -11.30
C ALA A 158 -1.36 23.34 -10.53
N ALA A 159 -1.06 24.59 -10.18
CA ALA A 159 0.13 24.93 -9.39
C ALA A 159 -0.03 24.53 -7.91
N ALA A 160 -1.26 24.56 -7.37
CA ALA A 160 -1.53 24.13 -6.01
C ALA A 160 -1.32 22.62 -5.81
N LEU A 161 -1.75 21.81 -6.77
CA LEU A 161 -1.57 20.35 -6.75
C LEU A 161 -0.08 19.96 -6.82
N GLU A 162 0.72 20.62 -7.67
CA GLU A 162 2.18 20.40 -7.74
C GLU A 162 2.90 20.72 -6.42
N ILE A 163 2.45 21.76 -5.70
CA ILE A 163 3.02 22.15 -4.40
C ILE A 163 2.69 21.11 -3.32
N ASP A 164 1.46 20.59 -3.32
CA ASP A 164 1.03 19.58 -2.35
C ASP A 164 1.77 18.23 -2.56
N GLU A 165 1.96 17.81 -3.81
CA GLU A 165 2.76 16.62 -4.15
C GLU A 165 4.22 16.75 -3.67
N ARG A 166 4.85 17.91 -3.86
CA ARG A 166 6.21 18.17 -3.36
C ARG A 166 6.28 18.17 -1.84
N ASN A 167 5.28 18.73 -1.16
CA ASN A 167 5.23 18.76 0.29
C ASN A 167 5.05 17.35 0.86
N GLN A 168 4.18 16.51 0.29
CA GLN A 168 4.00 15.12 0.73
C GLN A 168 5.25 14.28 0.52
N ASN A 169 5.93 14.43 -0.61
CA ASN A 169 7.22 13.75 -0.84
C ASN A 169 8.30 14.19 0.15
N ASN A 170 8.33 15.47 0.52
CA ASN A 170 9.25 15.97 1.54
C ASN A 170 8.90 15.47 2.95
N TYR A 171 7.61 15.31 3.28
CA TYR A 171 7.20 14.73 4.56
C TYR A 171 7.60 13.26 4.68
N LEU A 172 7.41 12.45 3.63
CA LEU A 172 7.86 11.05 3.57
C LEU A 172 9.38 10.90 3.71
N LEU A 173 10.16 11.85 3.20
CA LEU A 173 11.62 11.86 3.32
C LEU A 173 12.12 12.42 4.67
N SER A 174 11.30 13.22 5.37
CA SER A 174 11.70 13.87 6.62
C SER A 174 11.61 12.97 7.86
N GLY A 175 10.96 11.80 7.76
CA GLY A 175 10.99 10.76 8.80
C GLY A 175 10.53 11.18 10.20
N LYS A 176 9.75 12.26 10.33
CA LYS A 176 9.20 12.70 11.62
C LYS A 176 7.81 12.11 11.82
N TRP A 177 7.78 11.00 12.56
CA TRP A 177 6.61 10.52 13.30
C TRP A 177 6.34 11.43 14.50
#